data_AF-A0A1I7TI96-F1
#
_entry.id   AF-A0A1I7TI96-F1
#
_cell.length_a   1.000
_cell.length_b   1.000
_cell.length_c   1.000
_cell.angle_alpha   90.00
_cell.angle_beta   90.00
_cell.angle_gamma   90.00
#
_symmetry.space_group_name_H-M   'P 1'
#
loop_
_entity.id
_entity.type
_entity.pdbx_description
1 polymer ?
#
loop_
_entity_poly.entity_id
_entity_poly.type
_entity_poly.pdbx_seq_one_letter_code
_entity_poly.pdbx_strand_id
1 'polypeptide(L)'
;MNVSPTTPRSLLDLTSDELDIIMGYVGYKEIQVLRKVCSPLRDYIDQSPMDSKFDNVRVEELRSEKIQVWLYYKDKYLIIGYQKHPEGCFIEFKSYTEAGLLVNRSKLLKDVDYATTAGNDLGLILKHQKSTLNSLFFEFIEIPEERLTIECLQFPAGRLLTSLGTHLQSREFFLPVKSFYFWGNKEELLMKFLPYLKPITLESITIHNPLPDDAYLRLKKVFNLDQWKMAKKF
;
A
#
# COMPACT_ATOMS: atom_id res chain seq x y z
N MET A 1 8.08 -2.74 -57.54
CA MET A 1 8.12 -1.64 -56.54
C MET A 1 8.47 -2.28 -55.21
N ASN A 2 9.68 -2.02 -54.70
CA ASN A 2 10.07 -2.48 -53.37
C ASN A 2 9.45 -1.53 -52.35
N VAL A 3 8.43 -2.01 -51.63
CA VAL A 3 7.95 -1.33 -50.43
C VAL A 3 9.01 -1.56 -49.37
N SER A 4 9.73 -0.50 -48.98
CA SER A 4 10.67 -0.55 -47.85
C SER A 4 9.92 -1.07 -46.62
N PRO A 5 10.52 -1.96 -45.79
CA PRO A 5 9.84 -2.44 -44.59
C PRO A 5 9.56 -1.23 -43.70
N THR A 6 8.29 -0.96 -43.41
CA THR A 6 7.92 0.02 -42.40
C THR A 6 8.56 -0.42 -41.09
N THR A 7 9.46 0.40 -40.56
CA THR A 7 10.09 0.17 -39.26
C THR A 7 8.97 -0.04 -38.24
N PRO A 8 8.95 -1.18 -37.53
CA PRO A 8 7.88 -1.46 -36.58
C PRO A 8 7.89 -0.35 -35.52
N ARG A 9 6.76 0.35 -35.38
CA ARG A 9 6.60 1.39 -34.36
C ARG A 9 6.82 0.76 -32.98
N SER A 10 7.71 1.38 -32.23
CA SER A 10 7.99 1.04 -30.84
C SER A 10 7.01 1.76 -29.92
N LEU A 11 6.82 1.21 -28.72
CA LEU A 11 6.11 1.91 -27.64
C LEU A 11 6.80 3.24 -27.28
N LEU A 12 8.09 3.38 -27.59
CA LEU A 12 8.87 4.60 -27.40
C LEU A 12 8.59 5.70 -28.44
N ASP A 13 7.92 5.35 -29.54
CA ASP A 13 7.55 6.33 -30.59
C ASP A 13 6.20 7.00 -30.28
N LEU A 14 5.55 6.61 -29.18
CA LEU A 14 4.27 7.17 -28.73
C LEU A 14 4.47 8.44 -27.91
N THR A 15 3.55 9.38 -28.09
CA THR A 15 3.43 10.58 -27.27
C THR A 15 2.96 10.24 -25.85
N SER A 16 3.16 11.16 -24.91
CA SER A 16 2.67 10.98 -23.53
C SER A 16 1.15 10.77 -23.47
N ASP A 17 0.37 11.45 -24.31
CA ASP A 17 -1.08 11.29 -24.38
C ASP A 17 -1.49 9.90 -24.87
N GLU A 18 -0.77 9.35 -25.85
CA GLU A 18 -1.01 7.98 -26.35
C GLU A 18 -0.62 6.92 -25.31
N LEU A 19 0.46 7.17 -24.55
CA LEU A 19 0.85 6.31 -23.44
C LEU A 19 -0.19 6.38 -22.30
N ASP A 20 -0.74 7.56 -21.98
CA ASP A 20 -1.79 7.71 -20.96
C ASP A 20 -3.04 6.88 -21.33
N ILE A 21 -3.40 6.83 -22.62
CA ILE A 21 -4.49 5.98 -23.12
C ILE A 21 -4.18 4.51 -22.86
N ILE A 22 -3.01 4.02 -23.28
CA ILE A 22 -2.61 2.61 -23.09
C ILE A 22 -2.63 2.24 -21.62
N MET A 23 -2.08 3.09 -20.78
CA MET A 23 -2.02 2.84 -19.35
C MET A 23 -3.38 2.93 -18.67
N GLY A 24 -4.32 3.70 -19.23
CA GLY A 24 -5.72 3.69 -18.82
C GLY A 24 -6.42 2.33 -18.98
N TYR A 25 -5.94 1.49 -19.90
CA TYR A 25 -6.48 0.14 -20.15
C TYR A 25 -5.77 -0.97 -19.37
N VAL A 26 -4.57 -0.74 -18.84
CA VAL A 26 -3.78 -1.77 -18.17
C VAL A 26 -3.89 -1.67 -16.64
N GLY A 27 -3.77 -2.80 -15.94
CA GLY A 27 -3.78 -2.85 -14.48
C GLY A 27 -2.43 -2.49 -13.88
N TYR A 28 -2.40 -2.33 -12.55
CA TYR A 28 -1.17 -1.99 -11.83
C TYR A 28 -0.03 -2.99 -12.09
N LYS A 29 -0.34 -4.29 -12.21
CA LYS A 29 0.66 -5.33 -12.49
C LYS A 29 1.36 -5.10 -13.83
N GLU A 30 0.58 -4.82 -14.87
CA GLU A 30 1.08 -4.56 -16.21
C GLU A 30 1.91 -3.26 -16.24
N ILE A 31 1.47 -2.21 -15.54
CA ILE A 31 2.23 -0.97 -15.36
C ILE A 31 3.61 -1.27 -14.74
N GLN A 32 3.68 -2.09 -13.70
CA GLN A 32 4.95 -2.47 -13.07
C GLN A 32 5.85 -3.33 -13.96
N VAL A 33 5.29 -4.09 -14.91
CA VAL A 33 6.06 -4.80 -15.92
C VAL A 33 6.65 -3.80 -16.92
N LEU A 34 5.83 -2.89 -17.45
CA LEU A 34 6.25 -1.86 -18.40
C LEU A 34 7.36 -0.97 -17.82
N ARG A 35 7.26 -0.60 -16.54
CA ARG A 35 8.27 0.16 -15.78
C ARG A 35 9.67 -0.49 -15.79
N LYS A 36 9.74 -1.81 -15.98
CA LYS A 36 11.01 -2.57 -15.97
C LYS A 36 11.60 -2.79 -17.35
N VAL A 37 10.88 -2.46 -18.43
CA VAL A 37 11.31 -2.73 -19.81
C VAL A 37 12.49 -1.84 -20.21
N CYS A 38 12.40 -0.52 -19.99
CA CYS A 38 13.47 0.43 -20.32
C CYS A 38 13.40 1.70 -19.46
N SER A 39 14.49 2.48 -19.44
CA SER A 39 14.57 3.71 -18.63
C SER A 39 13.52 4.76 -19.02
N PRO A 40 13.26 5.07 -20.31
CA PRO A 40 12.25 6.07 -20.67
C PRO A 40 10.84 5.74 -20.18
N LEU A 41 10.42 4.47 -20.31
CA LEU A 41 9.11 4.02 -19.79
C LEU A 41 9.08 4.06 -18.26
N ARG A 42 10.19 3.75 -17.60
CA ARG A 42 10.31 3.86 -16.15
C ARG A 42 10.13 5.30 -15.71
N ASP A 43 10.87 6.22 -16.30
CA ASP A 43 10.84 7.64 -15.95
C ASP A 43 9.46 8.22 -16.23
N TYR A 44 8.86 7.88 -17.38
CA TYR A 44 7.48 8.23 -17.70
C TYR A 44 6.49 7.66 -16.66
N ILE A 45 6.55 6.38 -16.30
CA ILE A 45 5.62 5.79 -15.30
C ILE A 45 5.83 6.39 -13.91
N ASP A 46 7.08 6.67 -13.51
CA ASP A 46 7.42 7.23 -12.20
C ASP A 46 6.99 8.70 -12.05
N GLN A 47 6.96 9.43 -13.17
CA GLN A 47 6.51 10.83 -13.24
C GLN A 47 5.01 10.93 -13.61
N SER A 48 4.48 9.92 -14.30
CA SER A 48 3.09 9.90 -14.75
C SER A 48 2.19 9.66 -13.54
N PRO A 49 1.19 10.52 -13.31
CA PRO A 49 0.46 10.53 -12.07
C PRO A 49 -0.72 9.55 -12.14
N MET A 50 -0.47 8.35 -12.66
CA MET A 50 -1.50 7.37 -13.00
C MET A 50 -2.07 6.75 -11.74
N ASP A 51 -3.39 6.82 -11.66
CA ASP A 51 -4.11 6.32 -10.51
C ASP A 51 -3.98 4.80 -10.40
N SER A 52 -3.47 4.33 -9.26
CA SER A 52 -3.36 2.90 -8.94
C SER A 52 -4.73 2.20 -8.91
N LYS A 53 -5.82 2.97 -8.72
CA LYS A 53 -7.23 2.56 -8.81
C LYS A 53 -7.62 1.36 -7.94
N PHE A 54 -6.86 1.02 -6.90
CA PHE A 54 -7.28 -0.04 -5.98
C PHE A 54 -8.59 0.33 -5.30
N ASP A 55 -9.43 -0.67 -5.05
CA ASP A 55 -10.70 -0.49 -4.33
C ASP A 55 -10.50 -0.68 -2.84
N ASN A 56 -9.69 -1.67 -2.46
CA ASN A 56 -9.45 -2.00 -1.05
C ASN A 56 -7.98 -2.38 -0.85
N VAL A 57 -7.46 -2.05 0.32
CA VAL A 57 -6.13 -2.46 0.77
C VAL A 57 -6.26 -3.06 2.16
N ARG A 58 -5.72 -4.26 2.35
CA ARG A 58 -5.66 -4.91 3.66
C ARG A 58 -4.24 -5.35 3.96
N VAL A 59 -3.76 -5.00 5.14
CA VAL A 59 -2.44 -5.36 5.65
C VAL A 59 -2.64 -6.17 6.90
N GLU A 60 -2.05 -7.35 6.94
CA GLU A 60 -2.16 -8.29 8.06
C GLU A 60 -0.76 -8.69 8.52
N GLU A 61 -0.50 -8.52 9.80
CA GLU A 61 0.66 -9.11 10.46
C GLU A 61 0.29 -10.49 11.02
N LEU A 62 1.02 -11.51 10.59
CA LEU A 62 0.84 -12.89 11.02
C LEU A 62 1.92 -13.26 12.03
N ARG A 63 1.56 -14.12 13.00
CA ARG A 63 2.46 -14.63 14.06
C ARG A 63 3.75 -15.30 13.56
N SER A 64 3.84 -15.62 12.27
CA SER A 64 5.02 -16.21 11.65
C SER A 64 6.05 -15.17 11.20
N GLU A 65 6.13 -13.98 11.81
CA GLU A 65 6.99 -12.87 11.36
C GLU A 65 6.77 -12.55 9.86
N LYS A 66 5.50 -12.54 9.46
CA LYS A 66 5.05 -12.31 8.08
C LYS A 66 4.07 -11.17 8.03
N ILE A 67 4.21 -10.32 7.03
CA ILE A 67 3.19 -9.32 6.68
C ILE A 67 2.57 -9.74 5.34
N GLN A 68 1.24 -9.73 5.25
CA GLN A 68 0.52 -9.89 4.00
C GLN A 68 -0.13 -8.56 3.61
N VAL A 69 0.11 -8.13 2.38
CA VAL A 69 -0.55 -6.98 1.77
C VAL A 69 -1.47 -7.51 0.67
N TRP A 70 -2.76 -7.29 0.85
CA TRP A 70 -3.82 -7.61 -0.09
C TRP A 70 -4.25 -6.33 -0.80
N LEU A 71 -4.18 -6.35 -2.12
CA LEU A 71 -4.56 -5.25 -2.99
C LEU A 71 -5.70 -5.71 -3.87
N TYR A 72 -6.87 -5.10 -3.73
CA TYR A 72 -8.08 -5.46 -4.46
C TYR A 72 -8.34 -4.43 -5.56
N TYR A 73 -8.61 -4.92 -6.76
CA TYR A 73 -8.96 -4.12 -7.93
C TYR A 73 -10.08 -4.82 -8.70
N LYS A 74 -11.29 -4.27 -8.64
CA LYS A 74 -12.51 -4.90 -9.16
C LYS A 74 -12.64 -6.32 -8.60
N ASP A 75 -12.83 -7.31 -9.48
CA ASP A 75 -12.95 -8.72 -9.12
C ASP A 75 -11.60 -9.45 -9.02
N LYS A 76 -10.48 -8.71 -9.07
CA LYS A 76 -9.12 -9.26 -9.00
C LYS A 76 -8.44 -8.83 -7.70
N TYR A 77 -7.49 -9.64 -7.25
CA TYR A 77 -6.62 -9.27 -6.13
C TYR A 77 -5.18 -9.75 -6.34
N LEU A 78 -4.27 -9.05 -5.68
CA LEU A 78 -2.86 -9.37 -5.56
C LEU A 78 -2.53 -9.51 -4.07
N ILE A 79 -1.82 -10.58 -3.71
CA ILE A 79 -1.27 -10.76 -2.36
C ILE A 79 0.24 -10.66 -2.45
N ILE A 80 0.83 -9.84 -1.60
CA ILE A 80 2.28 -9.78 -1.41
C ILE A 80 2.58 -10.16 0.04
N GLY A 81 3.31 -11.26 0.22
CA GLY A 81 3.80 -11.71 1.52
C GLY A 81 5.25 -11.27 1.72
N TYR A 82 5.53 -10.65 2.86
CA TYR A 82 6.87 -10.25 3.29
C TYR A 82 7.22 -11.04 4.55
N GLN A 83 8.11 -12.00 4.40
CA GLN A 83 8.50 -12.93 5.45
C GLN A 83 9.91 -12.59 5.93
N LYS A 84 10.11 -12.51 7.24
CA LYS A 84 11.46 -12.41 7.82
C LYS A 84 12.29 -13.62 7.42
N HIS A 85 13.52 -13.38 7.00
CA HIS A 85 14.49 -14.41 6.62
C HIS A 85 15.87 -14.08 7.23
N PRO A 86 16.71 -15.07 7.59
CA PRO A 86 18.03 -14.80 8.17
C PRO A 86 18.93 -13.89 7.33
N GLU A 87 18.82 -13.98 6.01
CA GLU A 87 19.57 -13.14 5.06
C GLU A 87 18.84 -11.84 4.68
N GLY A 88 17.62 -11.57 5.16
CA GLY A 88 16.84 -10.37 4.81
C GLY A 88 15.33 -10.60 4.76
N CYS A 89 14.71 -10.32 3.60
CA CYS A 89 13.27 -10.45 3.39
C CYS A 89 12.94 -11.40 2.25
N PHE A 90 12.21 -12.47 2.56
CA PHE A 90 11.63 -13.35 1.55
C PHE A 90 10.27 -12.80 1.12
N ILE A 91 10.14 -12.47 -0.15
CA ILE A 91 8.93 -11.87 -0.72
C ILE A 91 8.23 -12.89 -1.60
N GLU A 92 6.92 -13.06 -1.38
CA GLU A 92 6.04 -13.96 -2.10
C GLU A 92 4.92 -13.16 -2.78
N PHE A 93 4.70 -13.36 -4.08
CA PHE A 93 3.67 -12.70 -4.87
C PHE A 93 2.66 -13.74 -5.35
N LYS A 94 1.40 -13.60 -4.94
CA LYS A 94 0.30 -14.48 -5.38
C LYS A 94 -0.71 -13.68 -6.17
N SER A 95 -0.99 -14.12 -7.40
CA SER A 95 -2.02 -13.53 -8.26
C SER A 95 -2.70 -14.62 -9.08
N TYR A 96 -3.94 -14.38 -9.48
CA TYR A 96 -4.65 -15.26 -10.42
C TYR A 96 -4.44 -14.78 -11.86
N THR A 97 -4.26 -15.71 -12.78
CA THR A 97 -4.35 -15.41 -14.22
C THR A 97 -5.81 -15.25 -14.64
N GLU A 98 -6.04 -14.76 -15.86
CA GLU A 98 -7.39 -14.70 -16.45
C GLU A 98 -8.03 -16.09 -16.59
N ALA A 99 -7.22 -17.13 -16.71
CA ALA A 99 -7.66 -18.52 -16.71
C ALA A 99 -7.93 -19.08 -15.29
N GLY A 100 -7.88 -18.23 -14.24
CA GLY A 100 -8.11 -18.63 -12.85
C GLY A 100 -6.97 -19.43 -12.22
N LEU A 101 -5.78 -19.48 -12.83
CA LEU A 101 -4.64 -20.21 -12.28
C LEU A 101 -3.88 -19.35 -11.28
N LEU A 102 -3.58 -19.93 -10.11
CA LEU A 102 -2.75 -19.28 -9.10
C LEU A 102 -1.29 -19.27 -9.57
N VAL A 103 -0.74 -18.08 -9.77
CA VAL A 103 0.69 -17.87 -10.02
C VAL A 103 1.33 -17.42 -8.73
N ASN A 104 2.35 -18.17 -8.31
CA ASN A 104 3.22 -17.79 -7.20
C ASN A 104 4.61 -17.45 -7.73
N ARG A 105 5.15 -16.30 -7.32
CA ARG A 105 6.54 -15.93 -7.58
C ARG A 105 7.18 -15.54 -6.26
N SER A 106 8.44 -15.86 -6.07
CA SER A 106 9.17 -15.45 -4.88
C SER A 106 10.54 -14.89 -5.21
N LYS A 107 11.08 -14.10 -4.30
CA LYS A 107 12.47 -13.64 -4.32
C LYS A 107 12.96 -13.37 -2.90
N LEU A 108 14.25 -13.53 -2.68
CA LEU A 108 14.93 -13.09 -1.47
C LEU A 108 15.59 -11.73 -1.73
N LEU A 109 15.24 -10.71 -0.95
CA LEU A 109 16.00 -9.47 -0.87
C LEU A 109 16.96 -9.58 0.32
N LYS A 110 18.25 -9.38 0.06
CA LYS A 110 19.29 -9.48 1.08
C LYS A 110 19.42 -8.19 1.87
N ASP A 111 19.81 -8.31 3.14
CA ASP A 111 20.19 -7.20 4.02
C ASP A 111 19.09 -6.13 4.20
N VAL A 112 17.83 -6.55 4.16
CA VAL A 112 16.66 -5.67 4.36
C VAL A 112 15.69 -6.22 5.40
N ASP A 113 15.07 -5.33 6.18
CA ASP A 113 14.01 -5.68 7.13
C ASP A 113 12.66 -5.83 6.41
N TYR A 114 12.00 -6.98 6.62
CA TYR A 114 10.77 -7.35 5.92
C TYR A 114 9.61 -6.37 6.13
N ALA A 115 9.44 -5.83 7.34
CA ALA A 115 8.35 -4.92 7.66
C ALA A 115 8.57 -3.52 7.06
N THR A 116 9.80 -3.03 7.14
CA THR A 116 10.23 -1.81 6.48
C THR A 116 10.05 -1.92 4.97
N THR A 117 10.47 -3.04 4.36
CA THR A 117 10.26 -3.34 2.95
C THR A 117 8.77 -3.34 2.58
N ALA A 118 7.92 -4.00 3.37
CA ALA A 118 6.48 -4.01 3.15
C ALA A 118 5.86 -2.61 3.14
N GLY A 119 6.21 -1.76 4.12
CA GLY A 119 5.70 -0.39 4.18
C GLY A 119 6.24 0.51 3.07
N ASN A 120 7.49 0.31 2.63
CA ASN A 120 8.05 1.02 1.48
C ASN A 120 7.35 0.65 0.17
N ASP A 121 7.19 -0.65 -0.09
CA ASP A 121 6.51 -1.13 -1.29
C ASP A 121 5.06 -0.63 -1.31
N LEU A 122 4.34 -0.76 -0.19
CA LEU A 122 2.97 -0.26 -0.07
C LEU A 122 2.89 1.26 -0.25
N GLY A 123 3.85 2.00 0.29
CA GLY A 123 3.95 3.45 0.11
C GLY A 123 4.09 3.83 -1.36
N LEU A 124 4.96 3.13 -2.10
CA LEU A 124 5.13 3.32 -3.55
C LEU A 124 3.87 2.93 -4.33
N ILE A 125 3.23 1.81 -3.97
CA ILE A 125 1.96 1.36 -4.58
C ILE A 125 0.88 2.43 -4.40
N LEU A 126 0.77 2.96 -3.19
CA LEU A 126 -0.24 3.95 -2.86
C LEU A 126 0.13 5.34 -3.37
N LYS A 127 1.41 5.67 -3.61
CA LYS A 127 1.90 7.02 -3.97
C LYS A 127 1.01 7.73 -4.99
N HIS A 128 0.56 7.02 -6.02
CA HIS A 128 -0.27 7.57 -7.09
C HIS A 128 -1.76 7.22 -6.99
N GLN A 129 -2.22 6.55 -5.91
CA GLN A 129 -3.63 6.30 -5.64
C GLN A 129 -4.39 7.61 -5.44
N LYS A 130 -5.16 8.01 -6.46
CA LYS A 130 -5.98 9.23 -6.50
C LYS A 130 -7.45 8.92 -6.32
N SER A 131 -7.93 7.77 -6.80
CA SER A 131 -9.29 7.33 -6.54
C SER A 131 -9.45 6.97 -5.07
N THR A 132 -10.66 7.16 -4.58
CA THR A 132 -10.96 6.90 -3.17
C THR A 132 -10.99 5.40 -2.92
N LEU A 133 -10.15 4.91 -2.01
CA LEU A 133 -10.24 3.55 -1.50
C LEU A 133 -11.58 3.38 -0.77
N ASN A 134 -12.31 2.30 -1.08
CA ASN A 134 -13.50 1.93 -0.33
C ASN A 134 -13.12 1.52 1.10
N SER A 135 -12.06 0.73 1.26
CA SER A 135 -11.55 0.41 2.59
C SER A 135 -10.03 0.32 2.65
N LEU A 136 -9.49 0.71 3.80
CA LEU A 136 -8.12 0.46 4.20
C LEU A 136 -8.12 -0.20 5.56
N PHE A 137 -7.50 -1.38 5.65
CA PHE A 137 -7.50 -2.23 6.83
C PHE A 137 -6.08 -2.54 7.28
N PHE A 138 -5.79 -2.31 8.56
CA PHE A 138 -4.56 -2.75 9.22
C PHE A 138 -4.90 -3.71 10.35
N GLU A 139 -4.39 -4.95 10.27
CA GLU A 139 -4.50 -5.98 11.30
C GLU A 139 -3.15 -6.26 11.95
N PHE A 140 -2.96 -5.84 13.20
CA PHE A 140 -1.75 -6.13 13.95
C PHE A 140 -2.08 -7.00 15.17
N ILE A 141 -1.58 -8.23 15.16
CA ILE A 141 -1.92 -9.27 16.17
C ILE A 141 -1.06 -9.11 17.44
N GLU A 142 0.15 -8.58 17.32
CA GLU A 142 1.08 -8.38 18.44
C GLU A 142 1.25 -6.90 18.73
N ILE A 143 0.57 -6.42 19.77
CA ILE A 143 0.75 -5.04 20.24
C ILE A 143 1.19 -5.07 21.70
N PRO A 144 2.43 -4.65 22.00
CA PRO A 144 2.97 -4.73 23.36
C PRO A 144 2.18 -3.89 24.35
N GLU A 145 2.16 -4.33 25.60
CA GLU A 145 1.47 -3.64 26.68
C GLU A 145 2.13 -2.28 27.04
N GLU A 146 3.42 -2.08 26.75
CA GLU A 146 4.21 -0.91 27.20
C GLU A 146 4.07 0.36 26.33
N ARG A 147 4.54 1.51 26.88
CA ARG A 147 4.32 2.87 26.33
C ARG A 147 5.34 3.18 25.22
N LEU A 148 4.93 2.97 23.98
CA LEU A 148 5.80 3.14 22.82
C LEU A 148 6.14 4.62 22.54
N THR A 149 7.42 4.98 22.62
CA THR A 149 7.95 6.13 21.83
C THR A 149 9.23 5.77 21.07
N ILE A 150 10.10 4.92 21.65
CA ILE A 150 11.29 4.34 20.99
C ILE A 150 11.06 2.87 20.59
N GLU A 151 10.14 2.19 21.28
CA GLU A 151 9.79 0.77 21.08
C GLU A 151 9.00 0.49 19.81
N CYS A 152 8.30 1.47 19.19
CA CYS A 152 7.51 1.23 17.97
C CYS A 152 8.31 0.56 16.84
N LEU A 153 9.59 0.92 16.67
CA LEU A 153 10.44 0.36 15.61
C LEU A 153 10.96 -1.04 15.94
N GLN A 154 10.81 -1.51 17.17
CA GLN A 154 11.14 -2.90 17.53
C GLN A 154 10.10 -3.88 16.97
N PHE A 155 8.88 -3.41 16.70
CA PHE A 155 7.78 -4.23 16.20
C PHE A 155 7.55 -4.05 14.69
N PRO A 156 7.10 -5.11 14.00
CA PRO A 156 6.86 -5.06 12.56
C PRO A 156 5.83 -4.00 12.18
N ALA A 157 4.70 -3.92 12.88
CA ALA A 157 3.67 -2.89 12.67
C ALA A 157 4.24 -1.46 12.68
N GLY A 158 5.08 -1.14 13.67
CA GLY A 158 5.63 0.20 13.79
C GLY A 158 6.71 0.51 12.74
N ARG A 159 7.51 -0.47 12.31
CA ARG A 159 8.44 -0.30 11.17
C ARG A 159 7.69 -0.09 9.86
N LEU A 160 6.67 -0.90 9.58
CA LEU A 160 5.83 -0.78 8.39
C LEU A 160 5.12 0.58 8.34
N LEU A 161 4.42 0.96 9.42
CA LEU A 161 3.69 2.22 9.44
C LEU A 161 4.61 3.44 9.40
N THR A 162 5.83 3.32 9.95
CA THR A 162 6.83 4.39 9.83
C THR A 162 7.26 4.56 8.38
N SER A 163 7.70 3.49 7.70
CA SER A 163 8.13 3.60 6.30
C SER A 163 6.98 4.03 5.40
N LEU A 164 5.79 3.44 5.54
CA LEU A 164 4.58 3.86 4.82
C LEU A 164 4.26 5.34 5.06
N GLY A 165 4.28 5.80 6.32
CA GLY A 165 4.03 7.18 6.69
C GLY A 165 4.96 8.18 5.99
N THR A 166 6.24 7.84 5.80
CA THR A 166 7.18 8.70 5.06
C THR A 166 6.77 8.89 3.59
N HIS A 167 6.29 7.84 2.94
CA HIS A 167 5.78 7.94 1.56
C HIS A 167 4.53 8.80 1.51
N LEU A 168 3.60 8.63 2.47
CA LEU A 168 2.35 9.39 2.49
C LEU A 168 2.56 10.87 2.78
N GLN A 169 3.49 11.19 3.67
CA GLN A 169 3.89 12.56 3.97
C GLN A 169 4.47 13.25 2.72
N SER A 170 5.16 12.51 1.86
CA SER A 170 5.73 13.04 0.62
C SER A 170 4.71 13.24 -0.52
N ARG A 171 3.46 12.80 -0.33
CA ARG A 171 2.42 12.96 -1.34
C ARG A 171 2.00 14.42 -1.45
N GLU A 172 1.76 14.85 -2.67
CA GLU A 172 1.15 16.16 -2.96
C GLU A 172 -0.27 16.27 -2.37
N PHE A 173 -1.00 15.15 -2.31
CA PHE A 173 -2.37 15.11 -1.82
C PHE A 173 -2.57 13.96 -0.82
N PHE A 174 -3.41 14.23 0.20
CA PHE A 174 -3.87 13.23 1.16
C PHE A 174 -4.50 12.02 0.45
N LEU A 175 -4.30 10.84 1.03
CA LEU A 175 -4.86 9.59 0.51
C LEU A 175 -6.38 9.56 0.75
N PRO A 176 -7.22 9.49 -0.29
CA PRO A 176 -8.65 9.41 -0.12
C PRO A 176 -9.09 7.99 0.24
N VAL A 177 -9.80 7.87 1.37
CA VAL A 177 -10.32 6.61 1.93
C VAL A 177 -11.72 6.85 2.47
N LYS A 178 -12.67 5.93 2.23
CA LYS A 178 -14.01 5.95 2.85
C LYS A 178 -14.02 5.30 4.23
N SER A 179 -13.58 4.06 4.33
CA SER A 179 -13.59 3.32 5.58
C SER A 179 -12.19 2.92 6.02
N PHE A 180 -11.77 3.44 7.17
CA PHE A 180 -10.50 3.09 7.78
C PHE A 180 -10.71 2.13 8.96
N TYR A 181 -10.02 1.00 8.94
CA TYR A 181 -10.07 0.00 9.99
C TYR A 181 -8.67 -0.23 10.54
N PHE A 182 -8.57 -0.20 11.86
CA PHE A 182 -7.31 -0.40 12.56
C PHE A 182 -7.53 -1.37 13.72
N TRP A 183 -6.97 -2.56 13.61
CA TRP A 183 -6.87 -3.49 14.73
C TRP A 183 -5.61 -3.14 15.52
N GLY A 184 -5.79 -2.34 16.56
CA GLY A 184 -4.75 -2.04 17.51
C GLY A 184 -5.08 -0.96 18.53
N ASN A 185 -4.21 -0.82 19.53
CA ASN A 185 -4.51 -0.06 20.75
C ASN A 185 -3.54 1.09 21.07
N LYS A 186 -2.62 1.43 20.16
CA LYS A 186 -1.63 2.49 20.37
C LYS A 186 -1.90 3.69 19.48
N GLU A 187 -2.13 4.83 20.11
CA GLU A 187 -2.30 6.12 19.44
C GLU A 187 -1.09 6.46 18.55
N GLU A 188 0.12 6.12 18.98
CA GLU A 188 1.35 6.41 18.25
C GLU A 188 1.42 5.70 16.88
N LEU A 189 0.82 4.51 16.76
CA LEU A 189 0.75 3.79 15.49
C LEU A 189 -0.28 4.47 14.56
N LEU A 190 -1.46 4.81 15.08
CA LEU A 190 -2.47 5.55 14.33
C LEU A 190 -1.91 6.88 13.79
N MET A 191 -1.16 7.61 14.62
CA MET A 191 -0.57 8.89 14.26
C MET A 191 0.52 8.80 13.17
N LYS A 192 1.07 7.61 12.89
CA LYS A 192 2.02 7.42 11.77
C LYS A 192 1.36 7.42 10.40
N PHE A 193 0.03 7.29 10.34
CA PHE A 193 -0.69 7.10 9.09
C PHE A 193 -1.96 7.93 8.97
N LEU A 194 -2.83 7.91 10.00
CA LEU A 194 -4.15 8.55 9.97
C LEU A 194 -4.13 10.04 9.58
N PRO A 195 -3.17 10.88 10.03
CA PRO A 195 -3.09 12.29 9.62
C PRO A 195 -2.90 12.52 8.12
N TYR A 196 -2.51 11.49 7.36
CA TYR A 196 -2.28 11.58 5.92
C TYR A 196 -3.48 11.11 5.08
N LEU A 197 -4.58 10.72 5.73
CA LEU A 197 -5.85 10.44 5.06
C LEU A 197 -6.62 11.72 4.78
N LYS A 198 -7.36 11.75 3.67
CA LYS A 198 -8.18 12.91 3.29
C LYS A 198 -9.42 12.99 4.19
N PRO A 199 -9.57 14.02 5.05
CA PRO A 199 -10.64 14.05 6.04
C PRO A 199 -12.05 13.94 5.45
N ILE A 200 -12.34 14.72 4.41
CA ILE A 200 -13.69 14.81 3.82
C ILE A 200 -14.16 13.53 3.12
N THR A 201 -13.25 12.60 2.79
CA THR A 201 -13.65 11.33 2.17
C THR A 201 -13.96 10.26 3.21
N LEU A 202 -13.55 10.44 4.46
CA LEU A 202 -13.74 9.44 5.52
C LEU A 202 -15.21 9.39 5.96
N GLU A 203 -15.81 8.23 5.74
CA GLU A 203 -17.17 7.91 6.18
C GLU A 203 -17.15 7.16 7.50
N SER A 204 -16.13 6.32 7.74
CA SER A 204 -15.99 5.60 9.01
C SER A 204 -14.54 5.41 9.43
N ILE A 205 -14.28 5.53 10.73
CA ILE A 205 -13.03 5.10 11.37
C ILE A 205 -13.38 4.06 12.42
N THR A 206 -12.89 2.83 12.28
CA THR A 206 -13.12 1.76 13.26
C THR A 206 -11.79 1.33 13.86
N ILE A 207 -11.67 1.45 15.18
CA ILE A 207 -10.49 1.03 15.93
C ILE A 207 -10.89 -0.15 16.82
N HIS A 208 -10.33 -1.32 16.54
CA HIS A 208 -10.52 -2.50 17.36
C HIS A 208 -9.40 -2.59 18.40
N ASN A 209 -9.75 -2.60 19.69
CA ASN A 209 -8.79 -2.84 20.76
C ASN A 209 -8.59 -4.36 20.95
N PRO A 210 -7.40 -4.94 20.71
CA PRO A 210 -7.15 -6.35 21.01
C PRO A 210 -7.12 -6.68 22.51
N LEU A 211 -7.12 -5.68 23.41
CA LEU A 211 -7.18 -5.89 24.86
C LEU A 211 -8.62 -6.12 25.34
N PRO A 212 -8.82 -6.64 26.57
CA PRO A 212 -10.15 -6.83 27.16
C PRO A 212 -11.01 -5.54 27.17
N ASP A 213 -12.33 -5.72 27.17
CA ASP A 213 -13.33 -4.65 26.97
C ASP A 213 -13.26 -3.47 27.97
N ASP A 214 -12.60 -3.65 29.12
CA ASP A 214 -12.41 -2.63 30.15
C ASP A 214 -11.15 -1.77 29.93
N ALA A 215 -10.31 -2.11 28.96
CA ALA A 215 -9.10 -1.35 28.63
C ALA A 215 -9.44 -0.09 27.82
N TYR A 216 -9.39 1.07 28.47
CA TYR A 216 -9.60 2.36 27.81
C TYR A 216 -8.50 2.70 26.80
N LEU A 217 -8.87 2.87 25.53
CA LEU A 217 -8.00 3.44 24.50
C LEU A 217 -7.74 4.93 24.77
N ARG A 218 -6.46 5.30 24.94
CA ARG A 218 -6.06 6.70 25.11
C ARG A 218 -5.75 7.31 23.75
N LEU A 219 -6.76 7.92 23.11
CA LEU A 219 -6.70 8.50 21.77
C LEU A 219 -6.76 10.05 21.77
N LYS A 220 -5.97 10.67 22.66
CA LYS A 220 -6.02 12.13 22.90
C LYS A 220 -5.64 12.96 21.66
N LYS A 221 -4.57 12.59 20.96
CA LYS A 221 -4.12 13.26 19.73
C LYS A 221 -5.03 12.95 18.56
N VAL A 222 -5.50 11.70 18.44
CA VAL A 222 -6.39 11.27 17.35
C VAL A 222 -7.70 12.05 17.36
N PHE A 223 -8.32 12.28 18.53
CA PHE A 223 -9.55 13.08 18.63
C PHE A 223 -9.40 14.53 18.17
N ASN A 224 -8.17 15.05 18.12
CA ASN A 224 -7.90 16.40 17.66
C ASN A 224 -7.70 16.49 16.13
N LEU A 225 -7.57 15.37 15.42
CA LEU A 225 -7.41 15.32 13.98
C LEU A 225 -8.70 15.70 13.24
N ASP A 226 -8.56 16.40 12.11
CA ASP A 226 -9.68 16.68 11.22
C ASP A 226 -10.29 15.39 10.67
N GLN A 227 -9.45 14.37 10.44
CA GLN A 227 -9.89 13.04 10.02
C GLN A 227 -10.89 12.44 11.01
N TRP A 228 -10.65 12.58 12.31
CA TRP A 228 -11.56 12.08 13.34
C TRP A 228 -12.84 12.92 13.41
N LYS A 229 -12.70 14.25 13.38
CA LYS A 229 -13.82 15.19 13.50
C LYS A 229 -14.77 15.15 12.31
N MET A 230 -14.26 14.87 11.10
CA MET A 230 -15.04 14.87 9.87
C MET A 230 -15.58 13.49 9.48
N ALA A 231 -15.12 12.41 10.11
CA ALA A 231 -15.65 11.08 9.86
C ALA A 231 -17.14 11.02 10.25
N LYS A 232 -17.97 10.42 9.39
CA LYS A 232 -19.43 10.36 9.62
C LYS A 232 -19.78 9.39 10.76
N LYS A 233 -18.95 8.38 11.01
CA LYS A 233 -19.14 7.32 12.00
C LYS A 233 -17.79 6.93 12.61
N PHE A 234 -17.77 6.61 13.90
CA PHE A 234 -16.62 6.05 14.60
C PHE A 234 -17.07 4.98 15.60
#